data_AF-A0AAN5DSC3-F1
#
_entry.id   AF-A0AAN5DSC3-F1
#
_cell.length_a   1.000
_cell.length_b   1.000
_cell.length_c   1.000
_cell.angle_alpha   90.00
_cell.angle_beta   90.00
_cell.angle_gamma   90.00
#
_symmetry.space_group_name_H-M   'P 1'
#
loop_
_entity.id
_entity.type
_entity.pdbx_description
1 polymer ?
#
loop_
_entity_poly.entity_id
_entity_poly.type
_entity_poly.pdbx_seq_one_letter_code
_entity_poly.pdbx_strand_id
1 'polypeptide(L)'
;MKYYATIYIDEFLEYEILVSLYNGNGLDFTHAFLGLTKGKSPDELDKADETLRQEYIKNKEWDKIDQKWYEAKEPNEFNDGFWGFGTGIANVAESLIGSPGKVFNNNQYVLDSNIDKNCYIIKKLRSPQAFKPSNRCTLELSKEQYEILLANIKNDFNTTKEITPNSKEPINEEFTYKLLENNCVTWVIQKLSDIGIELIDDEYKVPGNLIDIFGLIKSLHSIFLKFQNIDDNLQSVKGARAFITWTRSMLDNNYICYVNQENLEKKIQTFCKKDIENQRYYESIKKFYDKASQLKSIYNKLDFCLESITKKFNTSIKGDFELIYFDRKDRQIKLLKADNDYEAIAIQDLDLSQKYNNFSVSKFYPFIFIPKDEMLSRMLYHKYDYGNISQEYQKDRNEFYFNVLAGEKSDKYWSLSYHKMTKNLRKIHAS
;
A
#
# COMPACT_ATOMS: atom_id res chain seq x y z
N MET A 1 -16.89 14.52 -0.36
CA MET A 1 -15.56 15.09 -0.03
C MET A 1 -14.54 13.99 -0.23
N LYS A 2 -13.40 14.29 -0.87
CA LYS A 2 -12.30 13.33 -1.03
C LYS A 2 -11.30 13.46 0.12
N TYR A 3 -10.59 12.38 0.42
CA TYR A 3 -9.62 12.32 1.52
C TYR A 3 -8.31 11.77 0.98
N TYR A 4 -7.18 12.26 1.49
CA TYR A 4 -5.87 11.90 1.00
C TYR A 4 -4.88 11.72 2.14
N ALA A 5 -4.11 10.64 2.07
CA ALA A 5 -2.87 10.52 2.82
C ALA A 5 -1.69 10.64 1.85
N THR A 6 -0.70 11.43 2.22
CA THR A 6 0.48 11.66 1.40
C THR A 6 1.72 11.33 2.18
N ILE A 7 2.51 10.39 1.66
CA ILE A 7 3.87 10.11 2.13
C ILE A 7 4.78 11.20 1.56
N TYR A 8 5.55 11.86 2.42
CA TYR A 8 6.59 12.81 2.04
C TYR A 8 7.96 12.26 2.41
N ILE A 9 8.95 12.47 1.55
CA ILE A 9 10.34 12.12 1.80
C ILE A 9 11.21 13.36 1.66
N ASP A 10 11.82 13.76 2.77
CA ASP A 10 12.90 14.73 2.81
C ASP A 10 14.21 13.98 2.52
N GLU A 11 14.66 14.01 1.27
CA GLU A 11 15.86 13.28 0.85
C GLU A 11 17.06 13.70 1.69
N PHE A 12 17.67 12.73 2.38
CA PHE A 12 19.00 12.90 2.92
C PHE A 12 20.04 12.68 1.82
N LEU A 13 21.05 13.54 1.78
CA LEU A 13 22.29 13.16 1.12
C LEU A 13 23.02 12.16 2.04
N GLU A 14 23.46 11.00 1.53
CA GLU A 14 24.23 10.00 2.30
C GLU A 14 25.42 10.61 3.06
N TYR A 15 26.03 11.64 2.47
CA TYR A 15 27.08 12.44 3.08
C TYR A 15 26.63 13.17 4.35
N GLU A 16 25.40 13.67 4.42
CA GLU A 16 24.86 14.37 5.58
C GLU A 16 24.58 13.42 6.76
N ILE A 17 24.16 12.18 6.49
CA ILE A 17 24.02 11.14 7.51
C ILE A 17 25.40 10.79 8.07
N LEU A 18 26.39 10.54 7.20
CA LEU A 18 27.76 10.23 7.62
C LEU A 18 28.39 11.38 8.41
N VAL A 19 28.34 12.60 7.89
CA VAL A 19 28.90 13.79 8.56
C VAL A 19 28.26 14.01 9.92
N SER A 20 26.95 13.79 10.05
CA SER A 20 26.26 14.02 11.33
C SER A 20 26.51 12.88 12.33
N LEU A 21 26.63 11.63 11.87
CA LEU A 21 27.08 10.50 12.69
C LEU A 21 28.51 10.71 13.21
N TYR A 22 29.41 11.25 12.38
CA TYR A 22 30.81 11.54 12.76
C TYR A 22 30.95 12.77 13.65
N ASN A 23 30.10 13.79 13.49
CA ASN A 23 30.22 15.06 14.21
C ASN A 23 29.40 15.11 15.51
N GLY A 24 28.63 14.07 15.85
CA GLY A 24 27.83 14.03 17.08
C GLY A 24 26.71 15.07 17.15
N ASN A 25 26.37 15.71 16.03
CA ASN A 25 25.28 16.67 15.95
C ASN A 25 23.96 15.90 15.81
N GLY A 26 22.94 16.33 16.57
CA GLY A 26 21.60 15.73 16.52
C GLY A 26 21.07 15.68 15.08
N LEU A 27 20.90 14.46 14.56
CA LEU A 27 20.24 14.21 13.28
C LEU A 27 18.73 14.28 13.49
N ASP A 28 18.04 15.10 12.71
CA ASP A 28 16.60 14.97 12.54
C ASP A 28 16.35 13.72 11.69
N PHE A 29 16.01 12.59 12.32
CA PHE A 29 15.80 11.33 11.62
C PHE A 29 14.40 11.19 10.98
N THR A 30 13.53 12.21 11.05
CA THR A 30 12.15 12.13 10.55
C THR A 30 12.01 12.45 9.06
N HIS A 31 12.81 11.79 8.23
CA HIS A 31 12.81 12.02 6.77
C HIS A 31 11.57 11.52 6.04
N ALA A 32 10.88 10.52 6.59
CA ALA A 32 9.60 10.05 6.08
C ALA A 32 8.48 10.49 7.02
N PHE A 33 7.43 11.10 6.47
CA PHE A 33 6.29 11.58 7.25
C PHE A 33 5.00 11.58 6.43
N LEU A 34 3.87 11.69 7.13
CA LEU A 34 2.53 11.71 6.55
C LEU A 34 1.94 13.12 6.60
N GLY A 35 1.39 13.59 5.48
CA GLY A 35 0.46 14.71 5.45
C GLY A 35 -0.96 14.23 5.15
N LEU A 36 -1.94 14.77 5.85
CA LEU A 36 -3.34 14.40 5.72
C LEU A 36 -4.14 15.58 5.17
N THR A 37 -4.73 15.41 3.99
CA THR A 37 -5.51 16.46 3.32
C THR A 37 -6.90 15.97 2.94
N LYS A 38 -7.87 16.89 2.88
CA LYS A 38 -9.27 16.61 2.54
C LYS A 38 -9.82 17.68 1.60
N GLY A 39 -10.78 17.29 0.78
CA GLY A 39 -11.38 18.14 -0.25
C GLY A 39 -10.48 18.38 -1.47
N LYS A 40 -9.18 18.58 -1.27
CA LYS A 40 -8.17 18.79 -2.31
C LYS A 40 -6.93 17.93 -2.03
N SER A 41 -6.37 17.36 -3.09
CA SER A 41 -5.05 16.71 -3.06
C SER A 41 -3.93 17.75 -2.94
N PRO A 42 -2.73 17.36 -2.49
CA PRO A 42 -1.56 18.24 -2.52
C PRO A 42 -1.25 18.85 -3.90
N ASP A 43 -1.49 18.11 -4.99
CA ASP A 43 -1.28 18.63 -6.35
C ASP A 43 -2.28 19.75 -6.70
N GLU A 44 -3.51 19.65 -6.21
CA GLU A 44 -4.54 20.70 -6.36
C GLU A 44 -4.26 21.91 -5.47
N LEU A 45 -3.72 21.69 -4.27
CA LEU A 45 -3.31 22.75 -3.37
C LEU A 45 -2.10 23.53 -3.94
N ASP A 46 -1.11 22.83 -4.52
CA ASP A 46 0.03 23.48 -5.18
C ASP A 46 -0.42 24.37 -6.36
N LYS A 47 -1.42 23.92 -7.14
CA LYS A 47 -2.00 24.71 -8.23
C LYS A 47 -2.79 25.92 -7.70
N ALA A 48 -3.46 25.78 -6.56
CA ALA A 48 -4.16 26.89 -5.92
C ALA A 48 -3.17 27.96 -5.46
N ASP A 49 -2.05 27.57 -4.86
CA ASP A 49 -0.97 28.49 -4.48
C ASP A 49 -0.39 29.22 -5.70
N GLU A 50 -0.18 28.52 -6.82
CA GLU A 50 0.30 29.14 -8.06
C GLU A 50 -0.67 30.20 -8.58
N THR A 51 -1.98 29.94 -8.51
CA THR A 51 -3.02 30.89 -8.91
C THR A 51 -3.04 32.11 -8.00
N LEU A 52 -3.04 31.89 -6.68
CA LEU A 52 -3.01 32.97 -5.68
C LEU A 52 -1.75 33.84 -5.81
N ARG A 53 -0.60 33.22 -6.11
CA ARG A 53 0.64 33.95 -6.35
C ARG A 53 0.52 34.93 -7.52
N GLN A 54 -0.15 34.55 -8.62
CA GLN A 54 -0.39 35.46 -9.75
C GLN A 54 -1.30 36.65 -9.34
N GLU A 55 -2.30 36.39 -8.51
CA GLU A 55 -3.17 37.45 -7.96
C GLU A 55 -2.40 38.41 -7.05
N TYR A 56 -1.57 37.89 -6.14
CA TYR A 56 -0.72 38.70 -5.28
C TYR A 56 0.28 39.56 -6.07
N ILE A 57 0.90 39.01 -7.13
CA ILE A 57 1.76 39.78 -8.03
C ILE A 57 0.98 40.92 -8.69
N LYS A 58 -0.23 40.65 -9.18
CA LYS A 58 -1.10 41.67 -9.79
C LYS A 58 -1.48 42.77 -8.79
N ASN A 59 -1.74 42.39 -7.54
CA ASN A 59 -2.13 43.30 -6.46
C ASN A 59 -0.94 43.94 -5.73
N LYS A 60 0.31 43.59 -6.09
CA LYS A 60 1.55 44.05 -5.44
C LYS A 60 1.66 43.66 -3.95
N GLU A 61 1.10 42.51 -3.58
CA GLU A 61 1.17 41.91 -2.24
C GLU A 61 2.45 41.06 -2.10
N TRP A 62 3.61 41.72 -2.12
CA TRP A 62 4.93 41.08 -2.19
C TRP A 62 5.26 40.15 -1.02
N ASP A 63 4.67 40.38 0.16
CA ASP A 63 4.86 39.59 1.36
C ASP A 63 4.17 38.21 1.30
N LYS A 64 3.26 38.00 0.35
CA LYS A 64 2.46 36.76 0.22
C LYS A 64 2.87 35.86 -0.94
N ILE A 65 3.73 36.33 -1.84
CA ILE A 65 4.04 35.62 -3.10
C ILE A 65 4.76 34.27 -2.90
N ASP A 66 5.44 34.12 -1.77
CA ASP A 66 6.21 32.93 -1.44
C ASP A 66 5.47 31.99 -0.47
N GLN A 67 4.29 32.38 0.02
CA GLN A 67 3.51 31.55 0.93
C GLN A 67 3.13 30.23 0.28
N LYS A 68 3.25 29.16 1.07
CA LYS A 68 2.86 27.80 0.68
C LYS A 68 1.79 27.26 1.59
N TRP A 69 0.82 26.55 1.04
CA TRP A 69 -0.28 25.96 1.80
C TRP A 69 0.20 25.03 2.92
N TYR A 70 1.34 24.37 2.71
CA TYR A 70 1.92 23.44 3.69
C TYR A 70 2.62 24.14 4.86
N GLU A 71 2.84 25.46 4.82
CA GLU A 71 3.40 26.23 5.94
C GLU A 71 2.40 26.47 7.08
N ALA A 72 1.11 26.15 6.89
CA ALA A 72 0.12 26.23 7.95
C ALA A 72 0.46 25.23 9.08
N LYS A 73 0.65 25.74 10.30
CA LYS A 73 0.93 24.94 11.51
C LYS A 73 -0.32 24.41 12.21
N GLU A 74 -1.46 25.04 11.95
CA GLU A 74 -2.74 24.64 12.52
C GLU A 74 -3.55 23.89 11.47
N PRO A 75 -4.29 22.83 11.87
CA PRO A 75 -5.26 22.20 11.02
C PRO A 75 -6.25 23.23 10.44
N ASN A 76 -6.64 23.03 9.19
CA ASN A 76 -7.60 23.88 8.50
C ASN A 76 -8.60 23.03 7.72
N GLU A 77 -9.45 23.70 6.91
CA GLU A 77 -10.48 23.02 6.14
C GLU A 77 -9.93 21.93 5.19
N PHE A 78 -8.69 22.08 4.71
CA PHE A 78 -8.09 21.19 3.73
C PHE A 78 -6.94 20.31 4.27
N ASN A 79 -6.39 20.63 5.45
CA ASN A 79 -5.18 19.99 5.98
C ASN A 79 -5.37 19.65 7.47
N ASP A 80 -5.25 18.37 7.83
CA ASP A 80 -5.30 17.88 9.23
C ASP A 80 -3.90 17.69 9.83
N GLY A 81 -2.87 18.24 9.18
CA GLY A 81 -1.51 18.36 9.68
C GLY A 81 -0.52 17.37 9.06
N PHE A 82 0.74 17.57 9.42
CA PHE A 82 1.86 16.71 9.06
C PHE A 82 2.42 16.01 10.30
N TRP A 83 2.67 14.72 10.19
CA TRP A 83 2.96 13.83 11.31
C TRP A 83 4.14 12.91 10.98
N GLY A 84 5.10 12.80 11.89
CA GLY A 84 6.28 11.97 11.70
C GLY A 84 6.76 11.34 12.99
N PHE A 85 7.51 10.24 12.89
CA PHE A 85 8.08 9.52 14.03
C PHE A 85 9.60 9.59 13.99
N GLY A 86 10.24 9.90 15.11
CA GLY A 86 11.71 10.02 15.18
C GLY A 86 12.29 9.67 16.53
N THR A 87 13.61 9.84 16.64
CA THR A 87 14.28 9.82 17.94
C THR A 87 13.68 10.90 18.84
N GLY A 88 13.25 10.51 20.02
CA GLY A 88 12.83 11.41 21.08
C GLY A 88 14.00 11.98 21.87
N ILE A 89 15.23 11.52 21.66
CA ILE A 89 16.38 11.98 22.45
C ILE A 89 17.45 12.61 21.58
N ALA A 90 18.27 13.45 22.20
CA ALA A 90 19.37 14.14 21.52
C ALA A 90 20.56 13.22 21.20
N ASN A 91 20.74 12.12 21.95
CA ASN A 91 21.88 11.23 21.79
C ASN A 91 21.68 10.22 20.64
N VAL A 92 22.37 10.46 19.53
CA VAL A 92 22.27 9.64 18.31
C VAL A 92 22.87 8.23 18.49
N ALA A 93 23.87 8.05 19.34
CA ALA A 93 24.51 6.73 19.52
C ALA A 93 23.55 5.68 20.11
N GLU A 94 22.61 6.10 20.94
CA GLU A 94 21.58 5.23 21.53
C GLU A 94 20.51 4.81 20.52
N SER A 95 20.30 5.58 19.44
CA SER A 95 19.32 5.25 18.38
C SER A 95 19.67 4.01 17.55
N LEU A 96 20.94 3.55 17.62
CA LEU A 96 21.40 2.30 17.01
C LEU A 96 20.98 1.07 17.82
N ILE A 97 20.79 1.22 19.14
CA ILE A 97 20.54 0.11 20.08
C ILE A 97 19.07 0.13 20.55
N GLY A 98 18.44 1.30 20.55
CA GLY A 98 17.06 1.53 20.95
C GLY A 98 16.97 2.75 21.86
N SER A 99 16.14 3.70 21.47
CA SER A 99 15.94 4.97 22.19
C SER A 99 14.46 5.29 22.34
N PRO A 100 14.05 6.16 23.28
CA PRO A 100 12.68 6.65 23.33
C PRO A 100 12.32 7.31 21.99
N GLY A 101 11.30 6.79 21.31
CA GLY A 101 10.75 7.34 20.08
C GLY A 101 9.63 8.33 20.36
N LYS A 102 9.45 9.30 19.47
CA LYS A 102 8.41 10.31 19.58
C LYS A 102 7.69 10.54 18.26
N VAL A 103 6.36 10.64 18.32
CA VAL A 103 5.56 11.15 17.21
C VAL A 103 5.44 12.66 17.34
N PHE A 104 5.79 13.36 16.27
CA PHE A 104 5.78 14.80 16.15
C PHE A 104 4.59 15.25 15.31
N ASN A 105 3.94 16.32 15.75
CA ASN A 105 3.08 17.13 14.89
C ASN A 105 3.93 18.19 14.18
N ASN A 106 3.37 18.80 13.14
CA ASN A 106 4.03 19.81 12.34
C ASN A 106 5.33 19.32 11.68
N ASN A 107 5.35 18.06 11.23
CA ASN A 107 6.54 17.44 10.65
C ASN A 107 6.92 17.94 9.25
N GLN A 108 6.20 18.92 8.68
CA GLN A 108 6.68 19.72 7.56
C GLN A 108 7.85 20.63 7.96
N TYR A 109 8.09 20.80 9.26
CA TYR A 109 9.23 21.50 9.83
C TYR A 109 10.25 20.50 10.39
N VAL A 110 11.53 20.84 10.26
CA VAL A 110 12.62 20.20 11.01
C VAL A 110 12.54 20.66 12.46
N LEU A 111 12.54 19.71 13.38
CA LEU A 111 12.53 19.98 14.83
C LEU A 111 13.95 19.80 15.40
N ASP A 112 14.33 20.70 16.31
CA ASP A 112 15.60 20.63 17.04
C ASP A 112 15.35 20.31 18.52
N SER A 113 16.27 19.55 19.12
CA SER A 113 16.24 19.25 20.55
C SER A 113 16.88 20.39 21.33
N ASN A 114 16.11 21.08 22.17
CA ASN A 114 16.64 22.01 23.15
C ASN A 114 16.88 21.25 24.46
N ILE A 115 18.12 20.81 24.68
CA ILE A 115 18.52 20.01 25.85
C ILE A 115 18.31 20.80 27.15
N ASP A 116 18.70 22.08 27.16
CA ASP A 116 18.62 22.95 28.35
C ASP A 116 17.17 23.18 28.80
N LYS A 117 16.27 23.41 27.85
CA LYS A 117 14.84 23.59 28.10
C LYS A 117 14.07 22.28 28.15
N ASN A 118 14.74 21.16 27.89
CA ASN A 118 14.19 19.82 27.74
C ASN A 118 12.92 19.78 26.86
N CYS A 119 12.96 20.45 25.71
CA CYS A 119 11.83 20.54 24.79
C CYS A 119 12.29 20.54 23.32
N TYR A 120 11.35 20.41 22.39
CA TYR A 120 11.63 20.54 20.96
C TYR A 120 11.19 21.90 20.46
N ILE A 121 11.97 22.47 19.56
CA ILE A 121 11.68 23.75 18.92
C ILE A 121 11.71 23.60 17.41
N ILE A 122 10.88 24.36 16.71
CA ILE A 122 10.92 24.42 15.25
C ILE A 122 12.23 25.08 14.83
N LYS A 123 13.03 24.38 14.04
CA LYS A 123 14.31 24.86 13.49
C LYS A 123 14.11 25.62 12.20
N LYS A 124 13.50 24.96 11.22
CA LYS A 124 13.27 25.46 9.86
C LYS A 124 12.19 24.65 9.16
N LEU A 125 11.61 25.21 8.10
CA LEU A 125 10.80 24.43 7.16
C LEU A 125 11.69 23.38 6.48
N ARG A 126 11.13 22.19 6.22
CA ARG A 126 11.83 21.17 5.41
C ARG A 126 12.11 21.68 4.00
N SER A 127 13.02 21.00 3.32
CA SER A 127 13.37 21.34 1.95
C SER A 127 12.11 21.42 1.07
N PRO A 128 11.95 22.45 0.22
CA PRO A 128 10.89 22.49 -0.79
C PRO A 128 10.89 21.24 -1.69
N GLN A 129 12.03 20.56 -1.81
CA GLN A 129 12.18 19.31 -2.54
C GLN A 129 11.29 18.19 -1.96
N ALA A 130 11.14 18.12 -0.63
CA ALA A 130 10.30 17.12 0.04
C ALA A 130 8.83 17.21 -0.41
N PHE A 131 8.36 18.41 -0.74
CA PHE A 131 6.97 18.66 -1.14
C PHE A 131 6.73 18.51 -2.64
N LYS A 132 7.77 18.27 -3.46
CA LYS A 132 7.60 18.09 -4.91
C LYS A 132 6.89 16.76 -5.23
N PRO A 133 6.16 16.67 -6.36
CA PRO A 133 5.52 15.43 -6.82
C PRO A 133 6.46 14.23 -6.96
N SER A 134 7.76 14.46 -7.20
CA SER A 134 8.78 13.41 -7.28
C SER A 134 9.08 12.76 -5.93
N ASN A 135 8.90 13.49 -4.83
CA ASN A 135 9.31 13.10 -3.48
C ASN A 135 8.11 12.83 -2.56
N ARG A 136 6.91 12.78 -3.15
CA ARG A 136 5.68 12.45 -2.42
C ARG A 136 4.80 11.42 -3.12
N CYS A 137 4.10 10.64 -2.31
CA CYS A 137 3.15 9.64 -2.75
C CYS A 137 1.77 9.93 -2.13
N THR A 138 0.87 10.53 -2.93
CA THR A 138 -0.50 10.83 -2.53
C THR A 138 -1.42 9.65 -2.87
N LEU A 139 -2.22 9.22 -1.89
CA LEU A 139 -3.18 8.13 -1.97
C LEU A 139 -4.58 8.65 -1.60
N GLU A 140 -5.57 8.45 -2.46
CA GLU A 140 -6.98 8.75 -2.16
C GLU A 140 -7.52 7.67 -1.21
N LEU A 141 -8.16 8.08 -0.11
CA LEU A 141 -8.70 7.20 0.92
C LEU A 141 -10.22 7.30 0.98
N SER A 142 -10.86 6.24 1.48
CA SER A 142 -12.23 6.36 1.98
C SER A 142 -12.26 7.26 3.21
N LYS A 143 -13.47 7.74 3.56
CA LYS A 143 -13.68 8.52 4.79
C LYS A 143 -13.25 7.74 6.04
N GLU A 144 -13.66 6.48 6.15
CA GLU A 144 -13.36 5.64 7.30
C GLU A 144 -11.85 5.40 7.44
N GLN A 145 -11.17 5.06 6.34
CA GLN A 145 -9.71 4.87 6.31
C GLN A 145 -8.99 6.13 6.78
N TYR A 146 -9.42 7.31 6.32
CA TYR A 146 -8.82 8.58 6.72
C TYR A 146 -9.04 8.90 8.21
N GLU A 147 -10.27 8.73 8.71
CA GLU A 147 -10.61 9.04 10.11
C GLU A 147 -9.90 8.09 11.08
N ILE A 148 -9.80 6.80 10.76
CA ILE A 148 -9.05 5.82 11.56
C ILE A 148 -7.54 6.13 11.53
N LEU A 149 -6.99 6.46 10.37
CA LEU A 149 -5.58 6.85 10.25
C LEU A 149 -5.26 8.06 11.14
N LEU A 150 -6.08 9.12 11.05
CA LEU A 150 -5.90 10.33 11.85
C LEU A 150 -6.04 10.05 13.35
N ALA A 151 -7.01 9.22 13.75
CA ALA A 151 -7.22 8.83 15.14
C ALA A 151 -6.01 8.05 15.69
N ASN A 152 -5.50 7.08 14.92
CA ASN A 152 -4.34 6.28 15.30
C ASN A 152 -3.08 7.15 15.45
N ILE A 153 -2.82 8.06 14.51
CA ILE A 153 -1.68 9.00 14.60
C ILE A 153 -1.80 9.90 15.83
N LYS A 154 -2.99 10.44 16.10
CA LYS A 154 -3.23 11.27 17.29
C LYS A 154 -3.04 10.48 18.59
N ASN A 155 -3.40 9.20 18.59
CA ASN A 155 -3.17 8.32 19.73
C ASN A 155 -1.66 8.12 20.01
N ASP A 156 -0.87 7.84 18.98
CA ASP A 156 0.60 7.74 19.12
C ASP A 156 1.22 9.07 19.59
N PHE A 157 0.78 10.18 19.01
CA PHE A 157 1.21 11.52 19.42
C PHE A 157 0.93 11.77 20.91
N ASN A 158 -0.32 11.50 21.34
CA ASN A 158 -0.71 11.67 22.73
C ASN A 158 0.03 10.74 23.68
N THR A 159 0.33 9.51 23.25
CA THR A 159 1.11 8.54 24.03
C THR A 159 2.55 9.00 24.21
N THR A 160 3.17 9.52 23.15
CA THR A 160 4.58 9.95 23.14
C THR A 160 4.78 11.43 23.50
N LYS A 161 3.72 12.16 23.89
CA LYS A 161 3.78 13.62 24.11
C LYS A 161 4.76 14.04 25.20
N GLU A 162 4.91 13.22 26.25
CA GLU A 162 5.80 13.47 27.39
C GLU A 162 7.26 13.04 27.14
N ILE A 163 7.56 12.41 25.99
CA ILE A 163 8.94 12.16 25.59
C ILE A 163 9.62 13.50 25.30
N THR A 164 10.79 13.68 25.89
CA THR A 164 11.63 14.88 25.84
C THR A 164 13.07 14.51 25.49
N PRO A 165 13.92 15.47 25.08
CA PRO A 165 15.32 15.20 24.77
C PRO A 165 16.12 14.46 25.86
N ASN A 166 15.72 14.59 27.14
CA ASN A 166 16.37 13.96 28.30
C ASN A 166 15.65 12.68 28.78
N SER A 167 14.61 12.21 28.08
CA SER A 167 13.95 10.95 28.40
C SER A 167 14.94 9.78 28.35
N LYS A 168 14.85 8.85 29.29
CA LYS A 168 15.83 7.75 29.45
C LYS A 168 15.35 6.41 28.92
N GLU A 169 14.07 6.14 29.05
CA GLU A 169 13.48 4.84 28.73
C GLU A 169 12.34 5.00 27.72
N PRO A 170 12.23 4.10 26.72
CA PRO A 170 11.06 4.04 25.87
C PRO A 170 9.79 3.73 26.68
N ILE A 171 8.65 4.22 26.20
CA ILE A 171 7.34 3.92 26.83
C ILE A 171 7.02 2.42 26.71
N ASN A 172 7.30 1.85 25.55
CA ASN A 172 7.15 0.44 25.22
C ASN A 172 7.98 0.11 23.96
N GLU A 173 7.93 -1.15 23.51
CA GLU A 173 8.66 -1.61 22.33
C GLU A 173 8.19 -0.92 21.03
N GLU A 174 6.89 -0.65 20.89
CA GLU A 174 6.30 0.07 19.73
C GLU A 174 6.87 1.48 19.56
N PHE A 175 7.11 2.19 20.66
CA PHE A 175 7.70 3.53 20.66
C PHE A 175 9.20 3.50 20.99
N THR A 176 9.87 2.37 20.76
CA THR A 176 11.33 2.31 20.80
C THR A 176 11.88 2.62 19.40
N TYR A 177 12.50 3.79 19.23
CA TYR A 177 13.14 4.16 17.98
C TYR A 177 14.46 3.40 17.81
N LYS A 178 14.55 2.65 16.71
CA LYS A 178 15.72 1.88 16.29
C LYS A 178 15.94 2.12 14.81
N LEU A 179 17.10 2.67 14.45
CA LEU A 179 17.39 3.11 13.08
C LEU A 179 17.10 2.06 12.01
N LEU A 180 17.39 0.78 12.27
CA LEU A 180 17.24 -0.32 11.31
C LEU A 180 15.99 -1.19 11.54
N GLU A 181 15.22 -0.95 12.59
CA GLU A 181 14.12 -1.84 12.99
C GLU A 181 12.78 -1.11 13.11
N ASN A 182 12.78 0.06 13.74
CA ASN A 182 11.59 0.84 14.04
C ASN A 182 11.93 2.34 13.94
N ASN A 183 11.78 2.89 12.75
CA ASN A 183 12.16 4.25 12.38
C ASN A 183 10.97 5.00 11.73
N CYS A 184 11.21 6.20 11.19
CA CYS A 184 10.15 6.99 10.57
C CYS A 184 9.49 6.29 9.38
N VAL A 185 10.24 5.54 8.58
CA VAL A 185 9.74 4.81 7.40
C VAL A 185 8.83 3.66 7.84
N THR A 186 9.29 2.85 8.81
CA THR A 186 8.49 1.74 9.32
C THR A 186 7.19 2.23 9.98
N TRP A 187 7.24 3.36 10.69
CA TRP A 187 6.05 3.98 11.26
C TRP A 187 5.05 4.41 10.19
N VAL A 188 5.51 5.11 9.13
CA VAL A 188 4.64 5.49 7.99
C VAL A 188 4.02 4.25 7.34
N ILE A 189 4.82 3.20 7.09
CA ILE A 189 4.34 1.95 6.50
C ILE A 189 3.29 1.30 7.38
N GLN A 190 3.55 1.20 8.69
CA GLN A 190 2.63 0.60 9.63
C GLN A 190 1.28 1.33 9.63
N LYS A 191 1.29 2.66 9.74
CA LYS A 191 0.03 3.44 9.79
C LYS A 191 -0.81 3.31 8.53
N LEU A 192 -0.18 3.23 7.36
CA LEU A 192 -0.88 2.99 6.10
C LEU A 192 -1.34 1.53 5.97
N SER A 193 -0.54 0.56 6.43
CA SER A 193 -0.92 -0.86 6.45
C SER A 193 -2.12 -1.12 7.36
N ASP A 194 -2.18 -0.46 8.52
CA ASP A 194 -3.28 -0.56 9.50
C ASP A 194 -4.64 -0.19 8.92
N ILE A 195 -4.67 0.69 7.92
CA ILE A 195 -5.90 1.10 7.21
C ILE A 195 -6.11 0.38 5.86
N GLY A 196 -5.30 -0.63 5.56
CA GLY A 196 -5.45 -1.44 4.36
C GLY A 196 -4.85 -0.82 3.10
N ILE A 197 -3.70 -0.15 3.18
CA ILE A 197 -2.88 0.24 2.02
C ILE A 197 -1.78 -0.80 1.76
N GLU A 198 -1.67 -1.28 0.52
CA GLU A 198 -0.67 -2.26 0.12
C GLU A 198 0.72 -1.62 0.00
N LEU A 199 1.63 -2.03 0.89
CA LEU A 199 3.03 -1.60 0.94
C LEU A 199 3.96 -2.82 0.98
N ILE A 200 5.09 -2.78 0.29
CA ILE A 200 5.92 -3.97 0.00
C ILE A 200 7.10 -4.11 0.97
N ASP A 201 7.19 -3.20 1.93
CA ASP A 201 8.38 -3.00 2.74
C ASP A 201 8.30 -3.68 4.12
N ASP A 202 7.98 -4.98 4.12
CA ASP A 202 8.00 -5.79 5.35
C ASP A 202 9.45 -6.19 5.75
N GLU A 203 10.41 -6.07 4.82
CA GLU A 203 11.80 -6.53 4.98
C GLU A 203 12.88 -5.47 4.65
N TYR A 204 12.54 -4.35 4.03
CA TYR A 204 13.50 -3.37 3.49
C TYR A 204 13.63 -2.14 4.41
N LYS A 205 14.09 -2.37 5.63
CA LYS A 205 14.11 -1.38 6.73
C LYS A 205 15.16 -0.25 6.61
N VAL A 206 15.63 0.08 5.42
CA VAL A 206 16.72 1.06 5.20
C VAL A 206 16.17 2.38 4.64
N PRO A 207 16.50 3.53 5.25
CA PRO A 207 16.18 4.88 4.75
C PRO A 207 16.55 5.09 3.27
N GLY A 208 15.63 5.64 2.46
CA GLY A 208 15.91 6.13 1.10
C GLY A 208 15.17 5.42 -0.04
N ASN A 209 14.89 4.11 0.07
CA ASN A 209 14.36 3.32 -1.06
C ASN A 209 12.82 3.40 -1.22
N LEU A 210 12.13 4.08 -0.31
CA LEU A 210 10.67 4.19 -0.38
C LEU A 210 10.22 5.01 -1.62
N ILE A 211 11.01 6.02 -2.02
CA ILE A 211 10.73 6.83 -3.23
C ILE A 211 10.69 5.94 -4.48
N ASP A 212 11.63 5.00 -4.61
CA ASP A 212 11.78 4.14 -5.79
C ASP A 212 10.54 3.27 -6.04
N ILE A 213 9.75 2.99 -5.00
CA ILE A 213 8.52 2.21 -5.12
C ILE A 213 7.24 3.03 -5.12
N PHE A 214 7.29 4.37 -5.06
CA PHE A 214 6.08 5.20 -5.14
C PHE A 214 5.26 4.93 -6.40
N GLY A 215 5.91 4.72 -7.54
CA GLY A 215 5.22 4.36 -8.78
C GLY A 215 4.46 3.03 -8.67
N LEU A 216 5.02 2.06 -7.94
CA LEU A 216 4.37 0.78 -7.69
C LEU A 216 3.21 0.94 -6.70
N ILE A 217 3.41 1.60 -5.55
CA ILE A 217 2.35 1.84 -4.56
C ILE A 217 1.14 2.52 -5.21
N LYS A 218 1.36 3.60 -5.98
CA LYS A 218 0.29 4.31 -6.72
C LYS A 218 -0.44 3.37 -7.69
N SER A 219 0.29 2.50 -8.39
CA SER A 219 -0.29 1.55 -9.34
C SER A 219 -1.16 0.50 -8.65
N LEU A 220 -0.69 -0.09 -7.55
CA LEU A 220 -1.46 -1.09 -6.79
C LEU A 220 -2.70 -0.45 -6.17
N HIS A 221 -2.54 0.73 -5.57
CA HIS A 221 -3.64 1.49 -4.97
C HIS A 221 -4.71 1.90 -5.99
N SER A 222 -4.30 2.36 -7.17
CA SER A 222 -5.23 2.70 -8.27
C SER A 222 -6.10 1.51 -8.67
N ILE A 223 -5.53 0.30 -8.73
CA ILE A 223 -6.29 -0.92 -9.05
C ILE A 223 -7.23 -1.28 -7.89
N PHE A 224 -6.79 -1.17 -6.63
CA PHE A 224 -7.68 -1.33 -5.47
C PHE A 224 -8.87 -0.36 -5.53
N LEU A 225 -8.65 0.92 -5.84
CA LEU A 225 -9.71 1.91 -6.00
C LEU A 225 -10.72 1.51 -7.09
N LYS A 226 -10.33 0.80 -8.15
CA LYS A 226 -11.28 0.27 -9.15
C LYS A 226 -12.24 -0.75 -8.53
N PHE A 227 -11.75 -1.64 -7.66
CA PHE A 227 -12.60 -2.59 -6.92
C PHE A 227 -13.46 -1.85 -5.89
N GLN A 228 -12.89 -0.94 -5.10
CA GLN A 228 -13.59 -0.14 -4.11
C GLN A 228 -14.71 0.72 -4.72
N ASN A 229 -14.51 1.23 -5.94
CA ASN A 229 -15.53 2.00 -6.64
C ASN A 229 -16.74 1.15 -7.05
N ILE A 230 -16.61 -0.17 -7.11
CA ILE A 230 -17.69 -1.10 -7.46
C ILE A 230 -18.36 -1.66 -6.20
N ASP A 231 -17.54 -2.02 -5.20
CA ASP A 231 -17.96 -2.61 -3.93
C ASP A 231 -17.69 -1.64 -2.77
N ASP A 232 -18.77 -1.06 -2.25
CA ASP A 232 -18.69 -0.07 -1.17
C ASP A 232 -18.19 -0.67 0.15
N ASN A 233 -18.25 -2.00 0.35
CA ASN A 233 -17.73 -2.65 1.55
C ASN A 233 -16.20 -2.55 1.64
N LEU A 234 -15.52 -2.43 0.51
CA LEU A 234 -14.07 -2.20 0.44
C LEU A 234 -13.66 -0.77 0.81
N GLN A 235 -14.62 0.12 1.09
CA GLN A 235 -14.32 1.43 1.71
C GLN A 235 -13.99 1.28 3.19
N SER A 236 -14.41 0.19 3.83
CA SER A 236 -14.05 -0.07 5.23
C SER A 236 -12.59 -0.48 5.39
N VAL A 237 -11.99 -0.20 6.55
CA VAL A 237 -10.62 -0.67 6.86
C VAL A 237 -10.57 -2.20 6.83
N LYS A 238 -11.62 -2.87 7.33
CA LYS A 238 -11.69 -4.33 7.33
C LYS A 238 -11.71 -4.90 5.91
N GLY A 239 -12.55 -4.34 5.03
CA GLY A 239 -12.61 -4.73 3.62
C GLY A 239 -11.31 -4.46 2.86
N ALA A 240 -10.67 -3.32 3.08
CA ALA A 240 -9.38 -2.99 2.48
C ALA A 240 -8.26 -3.97 2.92
N ARG A 241 -8.21 -4.32 4.22
CA ARG A 241 -7.27 -5.32 4.74
C ARG A 241 -7.57 -6.73 4.25
N ALA A 242 -8.85 -7.09 4.10
CA ALA A 242 -9.26 -8.36 3.51
C ALA A 242 -8.80 -8.46 2.05
N PHE A 243 -8.91 -7.37 1.28
CA PHE A 243 -8.39 -7.29 -0.08
C PHE A 243 -6.88 -7.55 -0.14
N ILE A 244 -6.08 -6.92 0.73
CA ILE A 244 -4.63 -7.15 0.82
C ILE A 244 -4.31 -8.60 1.20
N THR A 245 -5.02 -9.14 2.19
CA THR A 245 -4.82 -10.53 2.65
C THR A 245 -5.07 -11.50 1.49
N TRP A 246 -6.16 -11.27 0.76
CA TRP A 246 -6.50 -12.02 -0.44
C TRP A 246 -5.46 -11.86 -1.55
N THR A 247 -5.01 -10.66 -1.89
CA THR A 247 -4.00 -10.46 -2.95
C THR A 247 -2.68 -11.13 -2.59
N ARG A 248 -2.23 -11.01 -1.33
CA ARG A 248 -0.99 -11.65 -0.84
C ARG A 248 -1.09 -13.18 -0.79
N SER A 249 -2.28 -13.75 -0.63
CA SER A 249 -2.46 -15.21 -0.71
C SER A 249 -2.07 -15.80 -2.07
N MET A 250 -2.06 -14.98 -3.13
CA MET A 250 -1.73 -15.37 -4.49
C MET A 250 -0.24 -15.22 -4.84
N LEU A 251 0.60 -14.77 -3.90
CA LEU A 251 2.06 -14.78 -4.06
C LEU A 251 2.54 -16.20 -4.39
N ASP A 252 3.52 -16.32 -5.28
CA ASP A 252 4.01 -17.58 -5.87
C ASP A 252 2.95 -18.49 -6.56
N ASN A 253 1.71 -18.03 -6.76
CA ASN A 253 0.75 -18.79 -7.56
C ASN A 253 1.16 -18.74 -9.04
N ASN A 254 1.59 -19.87 -9.60
CA ASN A 254 2.10 -19.95 -10.97
C ASN A 254 1.10 -19.51 -12.06
N TYR A 255 -0.20 -19.54 -11.81
CA TYR A 255 -1.23 -19.18 -12.79
C TYR A 255 -1.62 -17.70 -12.76
N ILE A 256 -1.55 -17.09 -11.57
CA ILE A 256 -1.98 -15.71 -11.33
C ILE A 256 -0.78 -14.77 -11.33
N CYS A 257 0.32 -15.21 -10.76
CA CYS A 257 1.53 -14.44 -10.52
C CYS A 257 2.67 -14.93 -11.42
N TYR A 258 2.81 -14.33 -12.60
CA TYR A 258 3.95 -14.58 -13.48
C TYR A 258 5.02 -13.50 -13.32
N VAL A 259 6.26 -13.91 -13.02
CA VAL A 259 7.44 -13.04 -12.97
C VAL A 259 8.51 -13.60 -13.90
N ASN A 260 9.00 -12.77 -14.82
CA ASN A 260 10.16 -13.13 -15.63
C ASN A 260 11.43 -12.97 -14.79
N GLN A 261 11.92 -14.11 -14.27
CA GLN A 261 13.08 -14.18 -13.39
C GLN A 261 14.36 -13.62 -14.03
N GLU A 262 14.60 -13.85 -15.32
CA GLU A 262 15.79 -13.34 -16.01
C GLU A 262 15.81 -11.80 -16.10
N ASN A 263 14.67 -11.20 -16.43
CA ASN A 263 14.54 -9.74 -16.48
C ASN A 263 14.68 -9.11 -15.09
N LEU A 264 14.18 -9.80 -14.07
CA LEU A 264 14.27 -9.33 -12.69
C LEU A 264 15.71 -9.38 -12.17
N GLU A 265 16.40 -10.49 -12.43
CA GLU A 265 17.81 -10.67 -12.11
C GLU A 265 18.69 -9.58 -12.74
N LYS A 266 18.46 -9.24 -14.03
CA LYS A 266 19.15 -8.11 -14.70
C LYS A 266 18.92 -6.76 -14.02
N LYS A 267 17.70 -6.50 -13.54
CA LYS A 267 17.37 -5.26 -12.81
C LYS A 267 18.08 -5.20 -11.46
N ILE A 268 18.05 -6.29 -10.70
CA ILE A 268 18.71 -6.38 -9.40
C ILE A 268 20.23 -6.18 -9.57
N GLN A 269 20.84 -6.83 -10.54
CA GLN A 269 22.28 -6.68 -10.82
C GLN A 269 22.67 -5.25 -11.23
N THR A 270 21.79 -4.55 -11.95
CA THR A 270 22.00 -3.14 -12.30
C THR A 270 21.96 -2.26 -11.06
N PHE A 271 21.01 -2.51 -10.16
CA PHE A 271 20.86 -1.77 -8.90
C PHE A 271 22.05 -2.01 -7.96
N CYS A 272 22.50 -3.26 -7.82
CA CYS A 272 23.58 -3.64 -6.91
C CYS A 272 25.01 -3.36 -7.43
N LYS A 273 25.19 -2.66 -8.57
CA LYS A 273 26.48 -2.31 -9.21
C LYS A 273 27.59 -3.38 -9.06
N LYS A 274 27.57 -4.46 -9.84
CA LYS A 274 28.63 -5.46 -10.19
C LYS A 274 29.75 -5.92 -9.20
N ASP A 275 29.96 -5.35 -8.02
CA ASP A 275 30.82 -5.88 -6.95
C ASP A 275 29.99 -6.02 -5.68
N ILE A 276 29.41 -7.20 -5.49
CA ILE A 276 28.63 -7.52 -4.29
C ILE A 276 29.59 -8.14 -3.29
N GLU A 277 30.28 -7.29 -2.52
CA GLU A 277 31.06 -7.76 -1.36
C GLU A 277 30.15 -8.25 -0.22
N ASN A 278 28.85 -7.93 -0.24
CA ASN A 278 27.87 -8.30 0.80
C ASN A 278 26.68 -9.10 0.24
N GLN A 279 26.79 -10.42 0.27
CA GLN A 279 25.76 -11.35 -0.22
C GLN A 279 24.42 -11.24 0.53
N ARG A 280 24.42 -10.92 1.83
CA ARG A 280 23.17 -10.75 2.62
C ARG A 280 22.35 -9.57 2.15
N TYR A 281 23.01 -8.47 1.78
CA TYR A 281 22.35 -7.28 1.26
C TYR A 281 21.69 -7.56 -0.10
N TYR A 282 22.40 -8.25 -0.99
CA TYR A 282 21.86 -8.67 -2.29
C TYR A 282 20.64 -9.60 -2.14
N GLU A 283 20.68 -10.60 -1.24
CA GLU A 283 19.54 -11.49 -0.99
C GLU A 283 18.31 -10.73 -0.49
N SER A 284 18.51 -9.71 0.35
CA SER A 284 17.42 -8.87 0.86
C SER A 284 16.80 -8.01 -0.24
N ILE A 285 17.63 -7.39 -1.09
CA ILE A 285 17.17 -6.65 -2.28
C ILE A 285 16.39 -7.58 -3.22
N LYS A 286 16.93 -8.78 -3.47
CA LYS A 286 16.31 -9.75 -4.36
C LYS A 286 14.91 -10.14 -3.88
N LYS A 287 14.76 -10.54 -2.60
CA LYS A 287 13.45 -10.85 -2.00
C LYS A 287 12.45 -9.71 -2.15
N PHE A 288 12.89 -8.48 -1.91
CA PHE A 288 12.05 -7.30 -2.06
C PHE A 288 11.56 -7.12 -3.50
N TYR A 289 12.47 -7.11 -4.47
CA TYR A 289 12.11 -6.92 -5.88
C TYR A 289 11.33 -8.11 -6.47
N ASP A 290 11.57 -9.32 -5.98
CA ASP A 290 10.77 -10.52 -6.26
C ASP A 290 9.32 -10.29 -5.82
N LYS A 291 9.10 -9.98 -4.53
CA LYS A 291 7.77 -9.72 -3.98
C LYS A 291 7.08 -8.55 -4.67
N ALA A 292 7.80 -7.46 -4.95
CA ALA A 292 7.28 -6.29 -5.66
C ALA A 292 6.80 -6.65 -7.08
N SER A 293 7.58 -7.46 -7.80
CA SER A 293 7.24 -7.92 -9.14
C SER A 293 6.04 -8.88 -9.12
N GLN A 294 5.97 -9.76 -8.12
CA GLN A 294 4.85 -10.67 -7.92
C GLN A 294 3.55 -9.91 -7.68
N LEU A 295 3.53 -8.99 -6.71
CA LEU A 295 2.35 -8.16 -6.40
C LEU A 295 1.90 -7.35 -7.61
N LYS A 296 2.85 -6.74 -8.34
CA LYS A 296 2.52 -6.05 -9.59
C LYS A 296 1.84 -6.97 -10.60
N SER A 297 2.32 -8.20 -10.75
CA SER A 297 1.74 -9.20 -11.66
C SER A 297 0.32 -9.57 -11.24
N ILE A 298 0.10 -9.83 -9.95
CA ILE A 298 -1.21 -10.15 -9.37
C ILE A 298 -2.19 -9.01 -9.62
N TYR A 299 -1.86 -7.78 -9.22
CA TYR A 299 -2.75 -6.64 -9.38
C TYR A 299 -3.07 -6.36 -10.86
N ASN A 300 -2.08 -6.45 -11.77
CA ASN A 300 -2.34 -6.32 -13.21
C ASN A 300 -3.29 -7.40 -13.73
N LYS A 301 -3.17 -8.63 -13.22
CA LYS A 301 -4.08 -9.73 -13.58
C LYS A 301 -5.50 -9.46 -13.08
N LEU A 302 -5.63 -8.96 -11.85
CA LEU A 302 -6.91 -8.56 -11.28
C LEU A 302 -7.56 -7.43 -12.07
N ASP A 303 -6.77 -6.41 -12.45
CA ASP A 303 -7.23 -5.31 -13.28
C ASP A 303 -7.73 -5.81 -14.64
N PHE A 304 -7.00 -6.70 -15.28
CA PHE A 304 -7.44 -7.33 -16.53
C PHE A 304 -8.76 -8.11 -16.37
N CYS A 305 -8.92 -8.87 -15.28
CA CYS A 305 -10.16 -9.58 -14.99
C CYS A 305 -11.32 -8.60 -14.76
N LEU A 306 -11.09 -7.52 -14.01
CA LEU A 306 -12.08 -6.49 -13.75
C LEU A 306 -12.49 -5.75 -15.02
N GLU A 307 -11.51 -5.33 -15.84
CA GLU A 307 -11.76 -4.71 -17.14
C GLU A 307 -12.56 -5.59 -18.09
N SER A 308 -12.36 -6.91 -18.04
CA SER A 308 -13.12 -7.88 -18.84
C SER A 308 -14.60 -7.95 -18.44
N ILE A 309 -14.93 -7.54 -17.21
CA ILE A 309 -16.31 -7.38 -16.73
C ILE A 309 -16.82 -5.99 -17.09
N THR A 310 -16.09 -4.94 -16.72
CA THR A 310 -16.56 -3.55 -16.81
C THR A 310 -16.69 -3.02 -18.24
N LYS A 311 -15.79 -3.39 -19.17
CA LYS A 311 -15.82 -2.92 -20.57
C LYS A 311 -17.08 -3.32 -21.35
N LYS A 312 -17.90 -4.22 -20.81
CA LYS A 312 -19.19 -4.62 -21.40
C LYS A 312 -20.30 -3.61 -21.14
N PHE A 313 -20.06 -2.63 -20.26
CA PHE A 313 -21.06 -1.68 -19.79
C PHE A 313 -20.60 -0.25 -20.03
N ASN A 314 -21.54 0.59 -20.47
CA ASN A 314 -21.33 2.02 -20.64
C ASN A 314 -21.64 2.81 -19.36
N THR A 315 -22.18 2.14 -18.34
CA THR A 315 -22.57 2.73 -17.05
C THR A 315 -21.65 2.23 -15.94
N SER A 316 -21.53 3.03 -14.88
CA SER A 316 -20.89 2.58 -13.65
C SER A 316 -21.63 1.34 -13.11
N ILE A 317 -20.88 0.33 -12.70
CA ILE A 317 -21.41 -0.90 -12.13
C ILE A 317 -21.21 -0.90 -10.62
N LYS A 318 -22.18 -1.45 -9.89
CA LYS A 318 -22.11 -1.66 -8.44
C LYS A 318 -22.45 -3.11 -8.12
N GLY A 319 -21.79 -3.64 -7.11
CA GLY A 319 -21.93 -5.03 -6.70
C GLY A 319 -20.99 -5.36 -5.57
N ASP A 320 -21.06 -6.60 -5.11
CA ASP A 320 -20.25 -7.08 -4.00
C ASP A 320 -19.25 -8.12 -4.52
N PHE A 321 -18.04 -8.14 -3.94
CA PHE A 321 -17.04 -9.16 -4.24
C PHE A 321 -16.95 -10.18 -3.10
N GLU A 322 -16.98 -11.45 -3.46
CA GLU A 322 -16.50 -12.52 -2.58
C GLU A 322 -15.08 -12.91 -3.02
N LEU A 323 -14.12 -12.80 -2.11
CA LEU A 323 -12.70 -13.01 -2.37
C LEU A 323 -12.33 -14.47 -2.06
N ILE A 324 -12.04 -15.26 -3.09
CA ILE A 324 -11.71 -16.69 -2.94
C ILE A 324 -10.19 -16.87 -3.04
N TYR A 325 -9.62 -17.65 -2.14
CA TYR A 325 -8.19 -17.98 -2.19
C TYR A 325 -7.88 -19.36 -1.63
N PHE A 326 -6.68 -19.84 -1.93
CA PHE A 326 -6.09 -21.00 -1.28
C PHE A 326 -5.21 -20.56 -0.11
N ASP A 327 -5.60 -20.95 1.11
CA ASP A 327 -4.77 -20.75 2.28
C ASP A 327 -3.71 -21.85 2.36
N ARG A 328 -2.45 -21.45 2.19
CA ARG A 328 -1.30 -22.37 2.23
C ARG A 328 -1.04 -22.95 3.61
N LYS A 329 -1.40 -22.25 4.69
CA LYS A 329 -1.16 -22.71 6.06
C LYS A 329 -2.08 -23.88 6.39
N ASP A 330 -3.35 -23.71 6.07
CA ASP A 330 -4.38 -24.70 6.39
C ASP A 330 -4.62 -25.69 5.23
N ARG A 331 -4.04 -25.41 4.05
CA ARG A 331 -4.21 -26.15 2.79
C ARG A 331 -5.68 -26.30 2.41
N GLN A 332 -6.45 -25.21 2.57
CA GLN A 332 -7.89 -25.17 2.33
C GLN A 332 -8.24 -23.96 1.47
N ILE A 333 -9.34 -24.08 0.72
CA ILE A 333 -9.93 -22.94 0.03
C ILE A 333 -10.76 -22.14 1.03
N LYS A 334 -10.55 -20.83 1.02
CA LYS A 334 -11.23 -19.89 1.90
C LYS A 334 -11.91 -18.78 1.11
N LEU A 335 -12.97 -18.25 1.71
CA LEU A 335 -13.77 -17.14 1.21
C LEU A 335 -13.77 -15.99 2.21
N LEU A 336 -13.57 -14.76 1.72
CA LEU A 336 -13.80 -13.53 2.48
C LEU A 336 -14.96 -12.77 1.82
N LYS A 337 -15.96 -12.37 2.60
CA LYS A 337 -17.11 -11.61 2.12
C LYS A 337 -17.68 -10.70 3.19
N ALA A 338 -18.29 -9.59 2.75
CA ALA A 338 -18.82 -8.55 3.64
C ALA A 338 -19.87 -9.08 4.63
N ASP A 339 -20.77 -9.97 4.17
CA ASP A 339 -21.84 -10.55 5.01
C ASP A 339 -21.32 -11.35 6.22
N ASN A 340 -20.07 -11.82 6.16
CA ASN A 340 -19.41 -12.51 7.27
C ASN A 340 -18.31 -11.65 7.89
N ASP A 341 -18.40 -10.33 7.73
CA ASP A 341 -17.43 -9.35 8.21
C ASP A 341 -16.00 -9.70 7.76
N TYR A 342 -15.84 -10.26 6.55
CA TYR A 342 -14.56 -10.75 6.03
C TYR A 342 -13.81 -11.76 6.93
N GLU A 343 -14.47 -12.42 7.88
CA GLU A 343 -13.90 -13.57 8.58
C GLU A 343 -13.81 -14.75 7.59
N ALA A 344 -12.68 -15.46 7.62
CA ALA A 344 -12.37 -16.45 6.60
C ALA A 344 -13.22 -17.73 6.76
N ILE A 345 -13.94 -18.08 5.69
CA ILE A 345 -14.82 -19.26 5.66
C ILE A 345 -14.13 -20.35 4.83
N ALA A 346 -13.84 -21.50 5.44
CA ALA A 346 -13.39 -22.67 4.69
C ALA A 346 -14.54 -23.27 3.87
N ILE A 347 -14.29 -23.53 2.59
CA ILE A 347 -15.29 -24.12 1.67
C ILE A 347 -14.74 -25.40 1.04
N GLN A 348 -15.62 -26.39 0.83
CA GLN A 348 -15.29 -27.65 0.17
C GLN A 348 -15.60 -27.63 -1.33
N ASP A 349 -16.60 -26.84 -1.73
CA ASP A 349 -17.02 -26.62 -3.10
C ASP A 349 -17.79 -25.30 -3.23
N LEU A 350 -17.88 -24.80 -4.47
CA LEU A 350 -18.81 -23.75 -4.86
C LEU A 350 -20.03 -24.38 -5.51
N ASP A 351 -21.22 -23.94 -5.10
CA ASP A 351 -22.47 -24.29 -5.77
C ASP A 351 -22.48 -23.68 -7.18
N LEU A 352 -22.23 -24.51 -8.19
CA LEU A 352 -22.17 -24.07 -9.59
C LEU A 352 -23.55 -23.84 -10.20
N SER A 353 -24.64 -24.25 -9.55
CA SER A 353 -25.98 -23.86 -9.99
C SER A 353 -26.16 -22.34 -9.89
N GLN A 354 -25.40 -21.68 -9.00
CA GLN A 354 -25.27 -20.24 -8.98
C GLN A 354 -24.41 -19.75 -10.15
N LYS A 355 -25.06 -18.99 -11.05
CA LYS A 355 -24.43 -18.44 -12.26
C LYS A 355 -23.15 -17.63 -12.01
N TYR A 356 -23.04 -16.94 -10.88
CA TYR A 356 -21.86 -16.16 -10.49
C TYR A 356 -20.65 -17.05 -10.20
N ASN A 357 -20.86 -18.11 -9.41
CA ASN A 357 -19.84 -19.10 -9.07
C ASN A 357 -19.35 -19.81 -10.32
N ASN A 358 -20.29 -20.28 -11.15
CA ASN A 358 -19.98 -20.97 -12.38
C ASN A 358 -19.18 -20.10 -13.37
N PHE A 359 -19.52 -18.80 -13.47
CA PHE A 359 -18.74 -17.85 -14.25
C PHE A 359 -17.30 -17.75 -13.76
N SER A 360 -17.09 -17.50 -12.46
CA SER A 360 -15.76 -17.33 -11.88
C SER A 360 -14.91 -18.58 -12.01
N VAL A 361 -15.47 -19.76 -11.71
CA VAL A 361 -14.85 -21.08 -11.90
C VAL A 361 -14.49 -21.31 -13.36
N SER A 362 -15.39 -20.95 -14.29
CA SER A 362 -15.17 -21.15 -15.72
C SER A 362 -14.16 -20.18 -16.35
N LYS A 363 -13.97 -19.01 -15.73
CA LYS A 363 -13.01 -17.99 -16.16
C LYS A 363 -11.71 -18.00 -15.36
N PHE A 364 -11.62 -18.80 -14.30
CA PHE A 364 -10.51 -18.81 -13.34
C PHE A 364 -10.30 -17.45 -12.67
N TYR A 365 -11.38 -16.77 -12.32
CA TYR A 365 -11.29 -15.50 -11.60
C TYR A 365 -11.11 -15.80 -10.11
N PRO A 366 -10.16 -15.17 -9.40
CA PRO A 366 -9.94 -15.39 -7.97
C PRO A 366 -10.98 -14.68 -7.08
N PHE A 367 -12.12 -14.29 -7.65
CA PHE A 367 -13.21 -13.62 -6.95
C PHE A 367 -14.55 -13.98 -7.60
N ILE A 368 -15.62 -13.90 -6.84
CA ILE A 368 -17.01 -13.88 -7.34
C ILE A 368 -17.47 -12.42 -7.32
N PHE A 369 -18.03 -11.96 -8.43
CA PHE A 369 -18.66 -10.64 -8.51
C PHE A 369 -20.17 -10.84 -8.56
N ILE A 370 -20.89 -10.16 -7.66
CA ILE A 370 -22.35 -10.22 -7.55
C ILE A 370 -22.90 -8.81 -7.82
N PRO A 371 -23.38 -8.51 -9.04
CA PRO A 371 -23.93 -7.20 -9.36
C PRO A 371 -25.20 -6.92 -8.56
N LYS A 372 -25.35 -5.68 -8.08
CA LYS A 372 -26.60 -5.21 -7.45
C LYS A 372 -27.74 -5.04 -8.46
N ASP A 373 -27.41 -4.81 -9.73
CA ASP A 373 -28.37 -4.69 -10.81
C ASP A 373 -28.65 -6.05 -11.49
N GLU A 374 -29.91 -6.45 -11.52
CA GLU A 374 -30.33 -7.73 -12.08
C GLU A 374 -30.14 -7.82 -13.61
N MET A 375 -30.34 -6.72 -14.33
CA MET A 375 -30.13 -6.68 -15.78
C MET A 375 -28.64 -6.87 -16.11
N LEU A 376 -27.75 -6.20 -15.39
CA LEU A 376 -26.31 -6.42 -15.49
C LEU A 376 -25.94 -7.87 -15.18
N SER A 377 -26.52 -8.44 -14.12
CA SER A 377 -26.34 -9.85 -13.76
C SER A 377 -26.75 -10.79 -14.90
N ARG A 378 -27.93 -10.61 -15.50
CA ARG A 378 -28.37 -11.42 -16.66
C ARG A 378 -27.42 -11.23 -17.85
N MET A 379 -27.01 -10.02 -18.17
CA MET A 379 -26.08 -9.76 -19.28
C MET A 379 -24.72 -10.44 -19.08
N LEU A 380 -24.15 -10.37 -17.87
CA LEU A 380 -22.87 -11.00 -17.55
C LEU A 380 -22.95 -12.53 -17.58
N TYR A 381 -24.00 -13.10 -17.00
CA TYR A 381 -24.00 -14.49 -16.56
C TYR A 381 -24.97 -15.40 -17.29
N HIS A 382 -25.77 -14.92 -18.27
CA HIS A 382 -26.74 -15.76 -18.98
C HIS A 382 -26.15 -17.05 -19.59
N LYS A 383 -24.86 -17.06 -19.97
CA LYS A 383 -24.18 -18.26 -20.52
C LYS A 383 -23.69 -19.24 -19.45
N TYR A 384 -23.89 -18.93 -18.19
CA TYR A 384 -23.41 -19.67 -17.01
C TYR A 384 -24.57 -20.07 -16.09
N ASP A 385 -25.80 -19.74 -16.49
CA ASP A 385 -27.04 -20.12 -15.81
C ASP A 385 -27.53 -21.44 -16.43
N TYR A 386 -27.01 -22.57 -15.91
CA TYR A 386 -27.26 -23.90 -16.47
C TYR A 386 -28.50 -24.59 -15.89
N GLY A 387 -29.20 -23.98 -14.94
CA GLY A 387 -30.32 -24.60 -14.23
C GLY A 387 -29.87 -25.82 -13.42
N ASN A 388 -29.91 -27.01 -14.03
CA ASN A 388 -29.48 -28.26 -13.40
C ASN A 388 -28.06 -28.63 -13.84
N ILE A 389 -27.17 -28.79 -12.85
CA ILE A 389 -25.78 -29.21 -13.04
C ILE A 389 -25.61 -30.60 -12.42
N SER A 390 -24.89 -31.50 -13.11
CA SER A 390 -24.63 -32.84 -12.57
C SER A 390 -23.61 -32.79 -11.43
N GLN A 391 -23.70 -33.75 -10.51
CA GLN A 391 -22.77 -33.84 -9.38
C GLN A 391 -21.33 -34.05 -9.85
N GLU A 392 -21.13 -34.81 -10.93
CA GLU A 392 -19.80 -35.03 -11.52
C GLU A 392 -19.23 -33.72 -12.06
N TYR A 393 -20.03 -32.92 -12.77
CA TYR A 393 -19.59 -31.62 -13.25
C TYR A 393 -19.22 -30.69 -12.10
N GLN A 394 -20.03 -30.61 -11.05
CA GLN A 394 -19.75 -29.77 -9.88
C GLN A 394 -18.45 -30.17 -9.20
N LYS A 395 -18.24 -31.47 -9.00
CA LYS A 395 -17.01 -32.00 -8.39
C LYS A 395 -15.78 -31.71 -9.24
N ASP A 396 -15.78 -32.10 -10.51
CA ASP A 396 -14.62 -32.00 -11.39
C ASP A 396 -14.20 -30.54 -11.61
N ARG A 397 -15.17 -29.63 -11.73
CA ARG A 397 -14.90 -28.20 -11.96
C ARG A 397 -14.38 -27.51 -10.71
N ASN A 398 -14.90 -27.83 -9.54
CA ASN A 398 -14.37 -27.33 -8.27
C ASN A 398 -12.95 -27.85 -8.00
N GLU A 399 -12.70 -29.17 -8.13
CA GLU A 399 -11.35 -29.75 -7.97
C GLU A 399 -10.35 -29.03 -8.87
N PHE A 400 -10.71 -28.84 -10.14
CA PHE A 400 -9.84 -28.17 -11.10
C PHE A 400 -9.58 -26.70 -10.76
N TYR A 401 -10.62 -25.93 -10.44
CA TYR A 401 -10.50 -24.52 -10.12
C TYR A 401 -9.70 -24.30 -8.83
N PHE A 402 -9.88 -25.15 -7.82
CA PHE A 402 -9.13 -25.07 -6.57
C PHE A 402 -7.65 -25.40 -6.76
N ASN A 403 -7.31 -26.36 -7.62
CA ASN A 403 -5.92 -26.60 -8.01
C ASN A 403 -5.29 -25.36 -8.68
N VAL A 404 -6.05 -24.64 -9.52
CA VAL A 404 -5.58 -23.37 -10.09
C VAL A 404 -5.32 -22.32 -9.02
N LEU A 405 -6.22 -22.17 -8.04
CA LEU A 405 -6.02 -21.25 -6.91
C LEU A 405 -4.85 -21.67 -6.01
N ALA A 406 -4.57 -22.97 -5.90
CA ALA A 406 -3.40 -23.50 -5.19
C ALA A 406 -2.08 -23.37 -5.99
N GLY A 407 -2.15 -23.09 -7.30
CA GLY A 407 -0.97 -23.04 -8.17
C GLY A 407 -0.51 -24.42 -8.67
N GLU A 408 -1.35 -25.44 -8.52
CA GLU A 408 -1.07 -26.84 -8.84
C GLU A 408 -1.46 -27.18 -10.28
N LYS A 409 -0.58 -27.91 -10.99
CA LYS A 409 -0.88 -28.40 -12.34
C LYS A 409 -1.93 -29.50 -12.26
N SER A 410 -2.97 -29.37 -13.10
CA SER A 410 -3.91 -30.45 -13.34
C SER A 410 -3.88 -30.86 -14.81
N ASP A 411 -3.63 -32.16 -15.02
CA ASP A 411 -3.60 -32.82 -16.32
C ASP A 411 -4.98 -33.36 -16.73
N LYS A 412 -5.96 -33.30 -15.82
CA LYS A 412 -7.26 -33.96 -15.98
C LYS A 412 -8.30 -33.15 -16.78
N TYR A 413 -8.08 -31.85 -16.99
CA TYR A 413 -9.11 -30.97 -17.55
C TYR A 413 -8.58 -30.04 -18.65
N TRP A 414 -9.27 -30.01 -19.80
CA TRP A 414 -8.97 -29.11 -20.90
C TRP A 414 -10.10 -28.10 -21.09
N SER A 415 -9.75 -26.81 -21.16
CA SER A 415 -10.64 -25.75 -21.65
C SER A 415 -9.86 -24.68 -22.39
N LEU A 416 -10.52 -23.95 -23.29
CA LEU A 416 -9.89 -22.83 -23.99
C LEU A 416 -9.36 -21.76 -23.01
N SER A 417 -10.08 -21.48 -21.92
CA SER A 417 -9.64 -20.57 -20.86
C SER A 417 -8.36 -21.07 -20.19
N TYR A 418 -8.30 -22.36 -19.82
CA TYR A 418 -7.12 -22.97 -19.22
C TYR A 418 -5.92 -23.00 -20.17
N HIS A 419 -6.15 -23.31 -21.46
CA HIS A 419 -5.09 -23.28 -22.46
C HIS A 419 -4.53 -21.87 -22.67
N LYS A 420 -5.38 -20.83 -22.66
CA LYS A 420 -4.92 -19.43 -22.72
C LYS A 420 -4.06 -19.07 -21.49
N MET A 421 -4.48 -19.51 -20.31
CA MET A 421 -3.74 -19.30 -19.05
C MET A 421 -2.38 -20.01 -19.06
N THR A 422 -2.33 -21.27 -19.52
CA THR A 422 -1.10 -22.08 -19.57
C THR A 422 -0.17 -21.76 -20.74
N LYS A 423 -0.63 -21.10 -21.80
CA LYS A 423 0.24 -20.69 -22.92
C LYS A 423 1.39 -19.78 -22.48
N ASN A 424 1.16 -18.95 -21.47
CA ASN A 424 2.21 -18.12 -20.88
C ASN A 424 3.20 -18.95 -20.03
N LEU A 425 2.72 -20.00 -19.37
CA LEU A 425 3.56 -20.97 -18.65
C LEU A 425 4.42 -21.85 -19.59
N ARG A 426 3.93 -22.16 -20.79
CA ARG A 426 4.66 -23.01 -21.77
C ARG A 426 5.83 -22.30 -22.46
N LYS A 427 5.82 -20.97 -22.55
CA LYS A 427 6.99 -20.21 -23.04
C LYS A 427 8.22 -20.35 -22.13
N ILE A 428 8.06 -20.93 -20.93
CA ILE A 428 9.09 -21.11 -19.89
C ILE A 428 9.83 -22.46 -20.03
N HIS A 429 9.24 -23.49 -20.66
CA HIS A 429 9.85 -24.82 -20.73
C HIS A 429 10.58 -25.09 -22.05
N ALA A 430 10.62 -24.10 -22.96
CA ALA A 430 11.25 -24.20 -24.28
C ALA A 430 12.34 -23.12 -24.51
N SER A 431 12.73 -22.43 -23.45
CA SER A 431 13.84 -21.46 -23.35
C SER A 431 14.70 -21.86 -22.17
#